data_AF-A0A7M2QZ00-F1
#
_entry.id   AF-A0A7M2QZ00-F1
#
_cell.length_a   1.000
_cell.length_b   1.000
_cell.length_c   1.000
_cell.angle_alpha   90.00
_cell.angle_beta   90.00
_cell.angle_gamma   90.00
#
_symmetry.space_group_name_H-M   'P 1'
#
loop_
_entity.id
_entity.type
_entity.pdbx_description
1 polymer ?
#
loop_
_entity_poly.entity_id
_entity_poly.type
_entity_poly.pdbx_seq_one_letter_code
_entity_poly.pdbx_strand_id
1 'polypeptide(L)' 'MYIIKMILAVFVMAISAYCIITKDYLYAPISSLLLGILIAIIGIDEFKNNSKNSRWLFFIPVSILVIVVALFSF' A
#
# COMPACT_ATOMS: atom_id res chain seq x y z
N MET A 1 -7.56 -7.79 -11.83
CA MET A 1 -6.73 -6.92 -10.95
C MET A 1 -7.56 -6.02 -10.03
N TYR A 2 -8.69 -5.46 -10.47
CA TYR A 2 -9.52 -4.57 -9.63
C TYR A 2 -10.06 -5.19 -8.34
N ILE A 3 -10.56 -6.43 -8.39
CA ILE A 3 -11.13 -7.12 -7.21
C ILE A 3 -10.06 -7.35 -6.13
N ILE A 4 -8.85 -7.75 -6.54
CA ILE A 4 -7.73 -7.97 -5.62
C ILE A 4 -7.31 -6.65 -4.95
N LYS A 5 -7.20 -5.56 -5.72
CA LYS A 5 -6.94 -4.22 -5.17
C LYS A 5 -8.00 -3.80 -4.15
N MET A 6 -9.27 -4.04 -4.45
CA MET A 6 -10.39 -3.69 -3.56
C MET A 6 -10.33 -4.47 -2.24
N ILE A 7 -10.13 -5.79 -2.32
CA ILE A 7 -10.01 -6.64 -1.12
C ILE A 7 -8.82 -6.18 -0.28
N LEU A 8 -7.65 -5.97 -0.90
CA LEU A 8 -6.46 -5.49 -0.20
C LEU A 8 -6.73 -4.15 0.49
N ALA A 9 -7.42 -3.22 -0.17
CA ALA A 9 -7.71 -1.88 0.37
C ALA A 9 -8.64 -1.95 1.58
N VAL A 10 -9.65 -2.83 1.54
CA VAL A 10 -10.53 -3.09 2.68
C VAL A 10 -9.73 -3.64 3.86
N PHE A 11 -8.80 -4.57 3.63
CA PHE A 11 -7.93 -5.09 4.69
C PHE A 11 -7.03 -4.01 5.29
N VAL A 12 -6.41 -3.14 4.46
CA VAL A 12 -5.60 -2.02 4.98
C VAL A 12 -6.46 -1.12 5.87
N MET A 13 -7.64 -0.71 5.39
CA MET A 13 -8.53 0.16 6.16
C MET A 13 -8.98 -0.50 7.47
N ALA A 14 -9.31 -1.79 7.46
CA ALA A 14 -9.73 -2.52 8.65
C ALA A 14 -8.62 -2.57 9.71
N ILE A 15 -7.38 -2.88 9.31
CA ILE A 15 -6.23 -2.96 10.23
C ILE A 15 -5.86 -1.56 10.75
N SER A 16 -5.87 -0.54 9.89
CA SER A 16 -5.63 0.85 10.31
C SER A 16 -6.70 1.36 11.26
N ALA A 17 -7.98 1.09 11.00
CA ALA A 17 -9.07 1.42 11.92
C ALA A 17 -8.92 0.71 13.26
N TYR A 18 -8.54 -0.58 13.25
CA TYR A 18 -8.26 -1.34 14.47
C TYR A 18 -7.12 -0.73 15.30
N CYS A 19 -6.00 -0.35 14.67
CA CYS A 19 -4.90 0.37 15.35
C CYS A 19 -5.39 1.65 16.03
N ILE A 20 -6.20 2.46 15.34
CA ILE A 20 -6.71 3.74 15.87
C ILE A 20 -7.66 3.52 17.05
N ILE A 21 -8.59 2.57 16.92
CA ILE A 21 -9.58 2.26 17.96
C ILE A 21 -8.90 1.69 19.20
N THR A 22 -7.98 0.76 19.01
CA THR A 22 -7.29 0.05 20.10
C THR A 22 -6.17 0.89 20.71
N LYS A 23 -5.74 1.96 20.01
CA LYS A 23 -4.55 2.79 20.32
C LYS A 23 -3.25 1.98 20.41
N ASP A 24 -3.27 0.74 19.94
CA ASP A 24 -2.13 -0.16 19.89
C ASP A 24 -1.67 -0.23 18.44
N TYR A 25 -0.45 0.25 18.20
CA TYR A 25 0.14 0.37 16.88
C TYR A 25 1.02 -0.83 16.51
N LEU A 26 1.01 -1.92 17.28
CA LEU A 26 1.76 -3.15 16.95
C LEU A 26 1.42 -3.69 15.55
N TYR A 27 0.20 -3.46 15.07
CA TYR A 27 -0.25 -3.90 13.74
C TYR A 27 -0.11 -2.82 12.65
N ALA A 28 0.37 -1.62 13.00
CA ALA A 28 0.58 -0.52 12.05
C ALA A 28 1.63 -0.85 10.96
N PRO A 29 2.76 -1.53 11.27
CA PRO A 29 3.74 -1.95 10.26
C PRO A 29 3.11 -2.92 9.24
N ILE A 30 2.25 -3.83 9.69
CA ILE A 30 1.54 -4.78 8.83
C ILE A 30 0.58 -4.03 7.89
N SER A 31 -0.17 -3.05 8.40
CA SER A 31 -1.05 -2.23 7.56
C SER A 31 -0.26 -1.43 6.50
N SER A 32 0.91 -0.90 6.88
CA SER A 32 1.78 -0.14 6.00
C SER A 32 2.44 -1.02 4.93
N LEU A 33 2.86 -2.24 5.26
CA LEU A 33 3.34 -3.21 4.27
C LEU A 33 2.26 -3.52 3.23
N LEU A 34 1.04 -3.77 3.69
CA LEU A 34 -0.09 -4.09 2.84
C LEU A 34 -0.46 -2.90 1.92
N LEU A 35 -0.39 -1.68 2.45
CA LEU A 35 -0.51 -0.44 1.67
C LEU A 35 0.59 -0.31 0.61
N GLY A 36 1.85 -0.57 0.97
CA GLY A 36 2.99 -0.52 0.07
C GLY A 36 2.82 -1.48 -1.12
N ILE A 37 2.36 -2.70 -0.87
CA ILE A 37 2.03 -3.69 -1.90
C ILE A 37 0.90 -3.19 -2.81
N LEU A 38 -0.13 -2.57 -2.24
CA LEU A 38 -1.23 -1.97 -2.98
C LEU A 38 -0.75 -0.90 -3.97
N ILE A 39 0.11 0.00 -3.50
CA ILE A 39 0.70 1.08 -4.30
C ILE A 39 1.59 0.48 -5.41
N ALA A 40 2.33 -0.61 -5.14
CA ALA A 40 3.10 -1.31 -6.18
C ALA A 40 2.18 -1.82 -7.30
N ILE A 41 1.08 -2.49 -6.93
CA ILE A 41 0.13 -3.05 -7.90
C ILE A 41 -0.52 -1.91 -8.71
N ILE A 42 -0.82 -0.77 -8.08
CA ILE A 42 -1.33 0.42 -8.79
C ILE A 42 -0.28 0.95 -9.78
N GLY A 43 0.96 1.15 -9.34
CA GLY A 43 2.05 1.62 -10.20
C GLY A 43 2.31 0.70 -11.40
N ILE A 44 2.28 -0.62 -11.21
CA ILE A 44 2.46 -1.61 -12.29
C ILE A 44 1.27 -1.61 -13.26
N ASP A 45 0.05 -1.50 -12.75
CA ASP A 45 -1.16 -1.43 -13.58
C ASP A 45 -1.18 -0.15 -14.42
N GLU A 46 -0.74 0.97 -13.84
CA GLU A 46 -0.65 2.26 -14.52
C GLU A 46 0.50 2.29 -15.55
N PHE A 47 1.62 1.63 -15.26
CA PHE A 47 2.67 1.36 -16.24
C PHE A 47 2.13 0.58 -17.45
N LYS A 48 1.42 -0.52 -17.19
CA LYS A 48 0.93 -1.43 -18.22
C LYS A 48 -0.18 -0.81 -19.07
N ASN A 49 -1.06 -0.01 -18.47
CA ASN A 49 -2.27 0.50 -19.13
C ASN A 49 -2.10 1.94 -19.68
N ASN A 50 -1.12 2.70 -19.20
CA ASN A 50 -0.93 4.11 -19.58
C ASN A 50 0.56 4.49 -19.60
N SER A 51 1.33 3.93 -20.54
CA SER A 51 2.78 4.18 -20.62
C SER A 51 3.19 5.64 -20.86
N LYS A 52 2.25 6.53 -21.25
CA LYS A 52 2.48 7.97 -21.40
C LYS A 52 2.25 8.79 -20.13
N ASN A 53 1.63 8.21 -19.11
CA ASN A 53 1.30 8.94 -17.90
C ASN A 53 2.45 8.79 -16.89
N SER A 54 3.20 9.88 -16.69
CA SER A 54 4.37 9.95 -15.78
C SER A 54 4.08 9.61 -14.31
N ARG A 55 2.80 9.40 -13.94
CA ARG A 55 2.39 9.06 -12.57
C ARG A 55 2.92 7.72 -12.09
N TRP A 56 3.10 6.75 -13.00
CA TRP A 56 3.70 5.46 -12.64
C TRP A 56 5.11 5.64 -12.02
N LEU A 57 5.93 6.55 -12.55
CA LEU A 57 7.27 6.85 -12.04
C LEU A 57 7.26 7.36 -10.60
N PHE A 58 6.16 7.93 -10.12
CA PHE A 58 6.00 8.33 -8.72
C PHE A 58 5.48 7.18 -7.85
N PHE A 59 4.51 6.40 -8.33
CA PHE A 59 3.90 5.34 -7.51
C PHE A 59 4.86 4.22 -7.13
N ILE A 60 5.77 3.82 -8.03
CA ILE A 60 6.75 2.75 -7.73
C ILE A 60 7.73 3.13 -6.61
N PRO A 61 8.46 4.26 -6.68
CA PRO A 61 9.37 4.63 -5.59
C PRO A 61 8.63 4.92 -4.29
N VAL A 62 7.41 5.46 -4.34
CA VAL A 62 6.56 5.65 -3.14
C VAL A 62 6.23 4.31 -2.50
N SER A 63 5.84 3.30 -3.30
CA SER A 63 5.60 1.95 -2.79
C SER A 63 6.83 1.36 -2.09
N ILE A 64 8.01 1.48 -2.72
CA ILE A 64 9.27 0.98 -2.16
C ILE A 64 9.57 1.68 -0.83
N LEU A 65 9.43 3.01 -0.77
CA LEU A 65 9.61 3.77 0.47
C LEU A 65 8.66 3.29 1.58
N VAL A 66 7.38 3.12 1.28
CA VAL A 66 6.39 2.65 2.25
C VAL A 66 6.74 1.25 2.77
N ILE A 67 7.20 0.35 1.90
CA ILE A 67 7.63 -0.99 2.29
C ILE A 67 8.86 -0.92 3.19
N VAL A 68 9.86 -0.11 2.84
CA VAL A 68 11.08 0.06 3.64
C VAL A 68 10.75 0.63 5.02
N VAL A 69 9.96 1.70 5.09
CA VAL A 69 9.54 2.30 6.37
C VAL A 69 8.76 1.29 7.21
N ALA A 70 7.89 0.50 6.59
CA ALA A 70 7.14 -0.53 7.29
C ALA A 70 8.05 -1.64 7.86
N LEU A 71 9.09 -2.07 7.11
CA LEU A 71 10.09 -3.02 7.59
C LEU A 71 10.93 -2.45 8.75
N PHE A 72 11.25 -1.16 8.74
CA PHE A 72 11.95 -0.50 9.85
C PHE A 72 11.06 -0.25 11.07
N SER A 73 9.73 -0.35 10.93
CA SER A 73 8.78 -0.15 12.02
C SER A 73 8.41 -1.44 12.75
N PHE A 74 8.91 -2.61 12.28
CA PHE A 74 8.88 -3.87 13.03
C PHE A 74 9.96 -3.89 14.11
#